data_AF-C1E3Z2-F1
#
_entry.id   AF-C1E3Z2-F1
#
_cell.length_a   1.000
_cell.length_b   1.000
_cell.length_c   1.000
_cell.angle_alpha   90.00
_cell.angle_beta   90.00
_cell.angle_gamma   90.00
#
_symmetry.space_group_name_H-M   'P 1'
#
loop_
_entity.id
_entity.type
_entity.pdbx_description
1 polymer ?
#
loop_
_entity_poly.entity_id
_entity_poly.type
_entity_poly.pdbx_seq_one_letter_code
_entity_poly.pdbx_strand_id
1 'polypeptide(L)'
;MLAAFEPGAAGLKVYETAARRADIRFGLVTDASLLPELDLPGEEDIVLMYRSFDERIVRFDMDFTVENLKRFVDAKSLPLVAELDKTPENRNILRRVFEFRAPKVIAFINF
;
A
#
# COMPACT_ATOMS: atom_id res chain seq x y z
N MET A 1 -0.85 -5.09 1.33
CA MET A 1 -1.79 -4.90 0.21
C MET A 1 -2.65 -6.13 0.12
N LEU A 2 -3.95 -5.95 -0.07
CA LEU A 2 -4.93 -7.02 -0.17
C LEU A 2 -5.72 -6.81 -1.45
N ALA A 3 -5.97 -7.87 -2.19
CA ALA A 3 -6.80 -7.81 -3.39
C ALA A 3 -7.95 -8.81 -3.31
N ALA A 4 -9.09 -8.43 -3.88
CA ALA A 4 -10.17 -9.33 -4.24
C ALA A 4 -10.18 -9.47 -5.76
N PHE A 5 -10.06 -10.71 -6.24
CA PHE A 5 -10.18 -11.06 -7.65
C PHE A 5 -11.06 -12.29 -7.79
N GLU A 6 -11.89 -12.31 -8.83
CA GLU A 6 -12.54 -13.54 -9.25
C GLU A 6 -11.51 -14.57 -9.78
N PRO A 7 -11.76 -15.88 -9.62
CA PRO A 7 -10.92 -16.91 -10.20
C PRO A 7 -10.79 -16.74 -11.73
N GLY A 8 -9.58 -16.54 -12.22
CA GLY A 8 -9.30 -16.38 -13.66
C GLY A 8 -9.27 -14.93 -14.16
N ALA A 9 -9.44 -13.94 -13.28
CA ALA A 9 -9.31 -12.54 -13.64
C ALA A 9 -7.93 -12.23 -14.24
N ALA A 10 -7.91 -11.45 -15.33
CA ALA A 10 -6.67 -11.07 -16.02
C ALA A 10 -5.72 -10.28 -15.09
N GLY A 11 -6.28 -9.53 -14.13
CA GLY A 11 -5.53 -8.78 -13.12
C GLY A 11 -4.72 -9.67 -12.17
N LEU A 12 -5.12 -10.93 -11.93
CA LEU A 12 -4.45 -11.80 -10.96
C LEU A 12 -2.96 -11.98 -11.28
N LYS A 13 -2.62 -12.23 -12.55
CA LYS A 13 -1.22 -12.43 -12.98
C LYS A 13 -0.37 -11.17 -12.80
N VAL A 14 -0.96 -10.00 -13.03
CA VAL A 14 -0.31 -8.70 -12.84
C VAL A 14 -0.03 -8.48 -11.34
N TYR A 15 -1.02 -8.77 -10.50
CA TYR A 15 -0.92 -8.66 -9.04
C TYR A 15 0.15 -9.59 -8.46
N GLU A 16 0.15 -10.86 -8.84
CA GLU A 16 1.17 -11.84 -8.43
C GLU A 16 2.58 -11.43 -8.87
N THR A 17 2.72 -10.88 -10.08
CA THR A 17 4.01 -10.42 -10.59
C THR A 17 4.53 -9.23 -9.79
N ALA A 18 3.65 -8.31 -9.40
CA ALA A 18 4.00 -7.19 -8.52
C ALA A 18 4.38 -7.68 -7.11
N ALA A 19 3.61 -8.62 -6.55
CA ALA A 19 3.83 -9.18 -5.22
C ALA A 19 5.23 -9.78 -5.03
N ARG A 20 5.73 -10.51 -6.04
CA ARG A 20 7.06 -11.15 -5.99
C ARG A 20 8.23 -10.16 -5.93
N ARG A 21 8.00 -8.89 -6.25
CA ARG A 21 9.05 -7.86 -6.39
C ARG A 21 8.96 -6.75 -5.36
N ALA A 22 8.03 -6.84 -4.42
CA ALA A 22 7.71 -5.76 -3.51
C ALA A 22 8.13 -6.05 -2.07
N ASP A 23 8.58 -5.01 -1.37
CA ASP A 23 9.01 -5.06 0.04
C ASP A 23 7.84 -5.02 1.05
N ILE A 24 6.61 -5.24 0.59
CA ILE A 24 5.42 -5.26 1.44
C ILE A 24 4.71 -6.60 1.29
N ARG A 25 3.88 -6.94 2.27
CA ARG A 25 3.07 -8.17 2.21
C ARG A 25 1.87 -7.98 1.29
N PHE A 26 1.65 -8.96 0.42
CA PHE A 26 0.51 -9.07 -0.46
C PHE A 26 -0.40 -10.20 0.06
N GLY A 27 -1.71 -10.01 -0.10
CA GLY A 27 -2.73 -11.00 0.22
C GLY A 27 -3.79 -11.01 -0.87
N LEU A 28 -4.41 -12.15 -1.08
CA LEU A 28 -5.45 -12.35 -2.07
C LEU A 28 -6.65 -13.02 -1.38
N VAL A 29 -7.84 -12.49 -1.63
CA VAL A 29 -9.11 -13.14 -1.31
C VAL A 29 -9.87 -13.38 -2.60
N THR A 30 -10.59 -14.50 -2.68
CA THR A 30 -11.48 -14.80 -3.81
C THR A 30 -12.92 -14.35 -3.56
N ASP A 31 -13.21 -13.94 -2.33
CA ASP A 31 -14.52 -13.47 -1.89
C ASP A 31 -14.40 -12.02 -1.42
N ALA A 32 -14.99 -11.09 -2.18
CA ALA A 32 -14.96 -9.67 -1.88
C ALA A 32 -15.72 -9.31 -0.59
N SER A 33 -16.65 -10.16 -0.13
CA SER A 33 -17.38 -9.93 1.13
C SER A 33 -16.48 -9.99 2.37
N LEU A 34 -15.29 -10.58 2.25
CA LEU A 34 -14.28 -10.64 3.30
C LEU A 34 -13.50 -9.32 3.49
N LEU A 35 -13.81 -8.30 2.68
CA LEU A 35 -13.24 -6.97 2.78
C LEU A 35 -14.28 -6.05 3.43
N PRO A 36 -14.30 -5.96 4.78
CA PRO A 36 -15.38 -5.30 5.52
C PRO A 36 -15.47 -3.80 5.28
N GLU A 37 -14.45 -3.20 4.65
CA GLU A 37 -14.38 -1.77 4.40
C GLU A 37 -14.88 -1.38 2.99
N LEU A 38 -15.33 -2.36 2.20
CA LEU A 38 -15.94 -2.14 0.90
C LEU A 38 -17.46 -2.19 1.01
N ASP A 39 -18.07 -1.05 1.36
CA ASP A 39 -19.47 -0.73 0.99
C ASP A 39 -19.59 -0.46 -0.52
N LEU A 40 -18.84 -1.18 -1.36
CA LEU A 40 -18.81 -1.06 -2.81
C LEU A 40 -19.40 -2.34 -3.42
N PRO A 41 -20.73 -2.45 -3.50
CA PRO A 41 -21.36 -3.56 -4.20
C PRO A 41 -21.03 -3.47 -5.70
N GLY A 42 -20.41 -4.52 -6.24
CA GLY A 42 -20.36 -4.76 -7.69
C GLY A 42 -19.08 -4.42 -8.44
N GLU A 43 -17.94 -4.20 -7.75
CA GLU A 43 -16.65 -4.10 -8.43
C GLU A 43 -15.87 -5.43 -8.32
N GLU A 44 -15.62 -6.04 -9.48
CA GLU A 44 -15.10 -7.41 -9.60
C GLU A 44 -13.59 -7.53 -9.31
N ASP A 45 -12.85 -6.41 -9.43
CA ASP A 45 -11.40 -6.33 -9.22
C ASP A 45 -11.06 -5.18 -8.28
N ILE A 46 -10.70 -5.50 -7.02
CA ILE A 46 -10.42 -4.48 -6.01
C ILE A 46 -9.05 -4.71 -5.39
N VAL A 47 -8.23 -3.66 -5.34
CA VAL A 47 -6.93 -3.68 -4.66
C VAL A 47 -6.85 -2.57 -3.62
N LEU A 48 -6.59 -2.98 -2.38
CA LEU A 48 -6.50 -2.12 -1.20
C LEU A 48 -5.11 -2.19 -0.58
N MET A 49 -4.62 -1.04 -0.12
CA MET A 49 -3.43 -0.95 0.71
C MET A 49 -3.80 -0.49 2.12
N TYR A 50 -3.53 -1.37 3.08
CA TYR A 50 -3.63 -1.08 4.49
C TYR A 50 -2.31 -0.48 4.97
N ARG A 51 -2.39 0.66 5.65
CA ARG A 51 -1.26 1.36 6.27
C ARG A 51 -1.58 1.74 7.71
N SER A 52 -0.54 1.82 8.55
CA SER A 52 -0.67 2.16 9.96
C SER A 52 -0.56 3.67 10.25
N PHE A 53 -0.45 4.47 9.19
CA PHE A 53 -0.24 5.91 9.22
C PHE A 53 -1.14 6.58 8.19
N ASP A 54 -1.35 7.90 8.33
CA ASP A 54 -2.27 8.69 7.49
C ASP A 54 -3.67 8.02 7.35
N GLU A 55 -4.21 7.91 6.14
CA GLU A 55 -5.47 7.19 5.88
C GLU A 55 -5.24 5.68 5.94
N ARG A 56 -5.92 5.00 6.86
CA ARG A 56 -5.66 3.59 7.16
C ARG A 56 -5.80 2.64 5.97
N ILE A 57 -6.67 2.97 5.01
CA ILE A 57 -6.98 2.16 3.83
C ILE A 57 -6.96 3.07 2.62
N VAL A 58 -6.23 2.67 1.59
CA VAL A 58 -6.15 3.39 0.32
C VAL A 58 -6.47 2.43 -0.81
N ARG A 59 -7.41 2.82 -1.68
CA ARG A 59 -7.78 2.05 -2.86
C ARG A 59 -6.84 2.33 -4.03
N PHE A 60 -6.51 1.31 -4.81
CA PHE A 60 -5.85 1.45 -6.11
C PHE A 60 -6.86 1.89 -7.18
N ASP A 61 -6.57 2.99 -7.87
CA ASP A 61 -7.48 3.69 -8.78
C ASP A 61 -6.86 3.99 -10.16
N MET A 62 -5.73 3.36 -10.49
CA MET A 62 -5.04 3.51 -11.78
C MET A 62 -5.26 2.30 -12.70
N ASP A 63 -4.79 2.40 -13.96
CA ASP A 63 -4.78 1.25 -14.87
C ASP A 63 -4.01 0.06 -14.25
N PHE A 64 -4.59 -1.12 -14.38
CA PHE A 64 -4.08 -2.33 -13.72
C PHE A 64 -2.84 -2.91 -14.42
N THR A 65 -1.68 -2.33 -14.13
CA THR A 65 -0.38 -2.74 -14.66
C THR A 65 0.64 -2.99 -13.55
N VAL A 66 1.66 -3.81 -13.82
CA VAL A 66 2.72 -4.10 -12.84
C VAL A 66 3.45 -2.81 -12.45
N GLU A 67 3.66 -1.91 -13.41
CA GLU A 67 4.35 -0.65 -13.19
C GLU A 67 3.52 0.30 -12.33
N ASN A 68 2.21 0.43 -12.59
CA ASN A 68 1.34 1.28 -11.78
C ASN A 68 1.17 0.75 -10.36
N LEU A 69 1.07 -0.58 -10.17
CA LEU A 69 1.05 -1.18 -8.83
C LEU A 69 2.32 -0.87 -8.04
N LYS A 70 3.50 -0.96 -8.68
CA LYS A 70 4.76 -0.60 -8.04
C LYS A 70 4.79 0.86 -7.64
N ARG A 71 4.44 1.77 -8.56
CA ARG A 71 4.38 3.21 -8.28
C ARG A 71 3.41 3.52 -7.15
N PHE A 72 2.27 2.85 -7.12
CA PHE A 72 1.30 2.98 -6.04
C PHE A 72 1.88 2.51 -4.70
N VAL A 73 2.52 1.34 -4.65
CA VAL A 73 3.20 0.85 -3.45
C VAL A 73 4.26 1.85 -2.99
N ASP A 74 5.13 2.31 -3.88
CA ASP A 74 6.21 3.23 -3.55
C ASP A 74 5.68 4.56 -3.00
N ALA A 75 4.66 5.13 -3.66
CA ALA A 75 4.06 6.39 -3.26
C ALA A 75 3.27 6.29 -1.95
N LYS A 76 2.49 5.22 -1.77
CA LYS A 76 1.58 5.07 -0.62
C LYS A 76 2.23 4.38 0.59
N SER A 77 3.44 3.84 0.44
CA SER A 77 4.24 3.29 1.55
C SER A 77 4.97 4.36 2.37
N LEU A 78 4.96 5.61 1.91
CA LEU A 78 5.62 6.72 2.59
C LEU A 78 4.57 7.50 3.41
N PRO A 79 4.78 7.67 4.72
CA PRO A 79 3.90 8.52 5.51
C PRO A 79 4.12 10.00 5.14
N LEU A 80 3.07 10.81 5.31
CA LEU A 80 3.19 12.27 5.23
C LEU A 80 4.03 12.84 6.37
N VAL A 81 3.87 12.28 7.58
CA VAL A 81 4.62 12.67 8.78
C VAL A 81 5.16 11.41 9.46
N ALA A 82 6.45 11.42 9.77
CA ALA A 82 7.10 10.37 10.55
C ALA A 82 7.83 10.99 11.73
N GLU A 83 7.70 10.35 12.89
CA GLU A 83 8.41 10.76 14.10
C GLU A 83 9.82 10.18 14.12
N LEU A 84 10.82 11.05 14.29
CA LEU A 84 12.21 10.64 14.46
C LEU A 84 12.43 10.24 15.93
N ASP A 85 12.28 8.96 16.21
CA ASP A 85 12.46 8.40 17.55
C ASP A 85 13.45 7.21 17.56
N LYS A 86 13.56 6.55 18.73
CA LYS A 86 14.38 5.34 18.90
C LYS A 86 13.55 4.05 18.90
N THR A 87 12.26 4.15 18.61
CA THR A 87 11.29 3.06 18.69
C THR A 87 11.58 2.06 17.56
N PRO A 88 11.89 0.78 17.86
CA PRO A 88 12.29 -0.20 16.84
C PRO A 88 11.28 -0.36 15.70
N GLU A 89 9.99 -0.23 16.01
CA GLU A 89 8.87 -0.36 15.08
C GLU A 89 8.91 0.71 13.98
N ASN A 90 9.43 1.91 14.30
CA ASN A 90 9.52 3.05 13.38
C ASN A 90 10.74 2.99 12.45
N ARG A 91 11.72 2.10 12.71
CA ARG A 91 12.96 2.01 11.92
C ARG A 91 12.72 1.79 10.43
N ASN A 92 11.76 0.94 10.08
CA ASN A 92 11.44 0.65 8.68
C ASN A 92 10.81 1.86 7.97
N ILE A 93 9.95 2.60 8.67
CA ILE A 93 9.32 3.82 8.17
C ILE A 93 10.39 4.89 7.98
N LEU A 94 11.21 5.14 9.01
CA LEU A 94 12.29 6.12 8.97
C LEU A 94 13.29 5.81 7.85
N ARG A 95 13.70 4.56 7.69
CA ARG A 95 14.57 4.13 6.58
C ARG A 95 13.97 4.52 5.22
N ARG A 96 12.70 4.18 4.98
CA ARG A 96 12.00 4.51 3.72
C ARG A 96 11.91 6.02 3.50
N VAL A 97 11.56 6.78 4.54
CA VAL A 97 11.51 8.25 4.47
C VAL A 97 12.87 8.78 4.04
N PHE A 98 13.97 8.39 4.69
CA PHE A 98 15.31 8.91 4.36
C PHE A 98 15.86 8.42 3.00
N GLU A 99 15.53 7.21 2.56
CA GLU A 99 15.93 6.68 1.25
C GLU A 99 15.18 7.33 0.08
N PHE A 100 13.94 7.80 0.32
CA PHE A 100 13.13 8.42 -0.71
C PHE A 100 13.76 9.75 -1.16
N ARG A 101 13.88 10.00 -2.46
CA ARG A 101 14.65 11.14 -2.99
C ARG A 101 13.88 12.47 -3.09
N ALA A 102 12.64 12.54 -2.62
CA ALA A 102 11.88 13.80 -2.62
C ALA A 102 12.40 14.80 -1.56
N PRO A 103 12.17 16.11 -1.75
CA PRO A 103 12.41 17.12 -0.71
C PRO A 103 11.66 16.80 0.59
N LYS A 104 12.27 17.13 1.72
CA LYS A 104 11.71 16.88 3.07
C LYS A 104 11.92 18.10 3.94
N VAL A 105 11.04 18.26 4.91
CA VAL A 105 11.18 19.23 6.00
C VAL A 105 11.35 18.45 7.29
N ILE A 106 12.37 18.79 8.08
CA ILE A 106 12.59 18.23 9.42
C ILE A 106 12.34 19.35 10.41
N ALA A 107 11.34 19.18 11.27
CA ALA A 107 11.02 20.12 12.33
C ALA A 107 11.53 19.57 13.67
N PHE A 108 12.29 20.37 14.40
CA PHE A 108 12.69 20.07 15.78
C PHE A 108 11.70 20.79 16.71
N ILE A 109 10.88 20.01 17.41
CA ILE A 109 9.84 20.53 18.30
C ILE A 109 10.25 20.18 19.73
N ASN A 110 10.16 21.15 20.65
CA ASN A 110 10.35 20.93 22.08
C ASN A 110 8.97 20.85 22.71
N PHE A 111 8.63 19.71 23.31
CA PHE A 111 7.36 19.47 24.00
C PHE A 111 7.55 19.49 25.51
#